data_AF-A0A4V2U8N8-F1
#
_entry.id   AF-A0A4V2U8N8-F1
#
_cell.length_a   1.000
_cell.length_b   1.000
_cell.length_c   1.000
_cell.angle_alpha   90.00
_cell.angle_beta   90.00
_cell.angle_gamma   90.00
#
_symmetry.space_group_name_H-M   'P 1'
#
loop_
_entity.id
_entity.type
_entity.pdbx_description
1 polymer ?
#
loop_
_entity_poly.entity_id
_entity_poly.type
_entity_poly.pdbx_seq_one_letter_code
_entity_poly.pdbx_strand_id
1 'polypeptide(L)'
;WISLPRMSHSCRPITEAWNHGSPLAASAFFRILLKERPNLPPAALRQALSASAQILTRDEILDLVANALGGTLDAEAAVLWSFIDLALDPVKFAAGHSRKAVGAALLAPNGDLVEKFNQLSLDQDRLDYLRIATLGGDQPAEERDWANPDSSSRIVRAAINRLSASSRADAGKLLKALIPGVDPSWSPVLSHAAAEHASMLRDSMFVAPTASELKAALNGGPPANPADLAAVVLEEIERYKASLRTGSEMPWKRYWNTDHTGAATKPQIENEDRDRLLELLRSRLERYGVAASLPEARRAENTRADILLLTHAGKNLPIEAKRHYNSELWSAPIDQLTGYAADEGAFGYGIYLVFWFGSEFRVPARLDRKKSPSTAEELQTMLVADLPPESEGKISVIVLDVARPNAGEKRKKALTRKKTSYKNARKSTKE
;
A
#
# COMPACT_ATOMS: atom_id res chain seq x y z
N TRP A 1 -25.14 68.90 -59.93
CA TRP A 1 -25.96 69.25 -58.76
C TRP A 1 -25.94 68.02 -57.86
N ILE A 2 -25.19 67.89 -56.77
CA ILE A 2 -24.56 68.83 -55.83
C ILE A 2 -23.27 68.16 -55.33
N SER A 3 -22.19 68.93 -55.23
CA SER A 3 -20.91 68.55 -54.61
C SER A 3 -20.99 68.52 -53.10
N LEU A 4 -20.16 67.72 -52.42
CA LEU A 4 -19.58 67.95 -51.07
C LEU A 4 -18.45 66.88 -50.83
N PRO A 5 -17.50 67.10 -49.91
CA PRO A 5 -16.07 67.12 -50.24
C PRO A 5 -15.23 65.98 -49.63
N ARG A 6 -14.03 65.81 -50.19
CA ARG A 6 -12.90 65.05 -49.63
C ARG A 6 -12.53 65.56 -48.23
N MET A 7 -12.40 64.65 -47.28
CA MET A 7 -11.43 64.74 -46.19
C MET A 7 -10.65 63.44 -46.10
N SER A 8 -9.34 63.58 -46.23
CA SER A 8 -8.30 62.60 -45.94
C SER A 8 -8.38 62.12 -44.49
N HIS A 9 -7.98 60.87 -44.22
CA HIS A 9 -6.88 60.49 -43.32
C HIS A 9 -6.57 59.01 -43.55
N SER A 10 -5.28 58.68 -43.63
CA SER A 10 -4.76 57.40 -44.11
C SER A 10 -4.96 56.27 -43.11
N CYS A 11 -5.71 55.24 -43.50
CA CYS A 11 -5.53 53.89 -42.96
C CYS A 11 -4.44 53.18 -43.77
N ARG A 12 -3.32 52.85 -43.11
CA ARG A 12 -2.44 51.75 -43.53
C ARG A 12 -2.34 50.73 -42.40
N PRO A 13 -2.23 49.43 -42.70
CA PRO A 13 -2.38 48.36 -41.74
C PRO A 13 -1.13 48.24 -40.88
N ILE A 14 -1.30 48.09 -39.57
CA ILE A 14 -0.23 47.67 -38.65
C ILE A 14 -0.12 46.14 -38.77
N THR A 15 0.61 45.69 -39.78
CA THR A 15 1.09 44.31 -39.87
C THR A 15 2.61 44.36 -39.90
N GLU A 16 3.23 44.70 -38.76
CA GLU A 16 4.66 44.51 -38.45
C GLU A 16 4.99 45.15 -37.09
N ALA A 17 4.61 44.50 -35.97
CA ALA A 17 5.07 44.93 -34.63
C ALA A 17 4.92 43.87 -33.51
N TRP A 18 4.95 42.56 -33.82
CA TRP A 18 4.74 41.51 -32.79
C TRP A 18 5.86 40.47 -32.72
N ASN A 19 7.11 40.85 -33.02
CA ASN A 19 8.20 39.88 -33.05
C ASN A 19 9.30 40.04 -31.99
N HIS A 20 9.14 40.89 -30.97
CA HIS A 20 10.02 40.87 -29.77
C HIS A 20 9.29 41.43 -28.53
N GLY A 21 8.32 40.70 -27.99
CA GLY A 21 7.77 41.02 -26.67
C GLY A 21 8.75 40.60 -25.58
N SER A 22 9.36 41.55 -24.86
CA SER A 22 10.14 41.24 -23.64
C SER A 22 9.27 40.44 -22.66
N PRO A 23 9.78 39.36 -22.02
CA PRO A 23 9.03 38.59 -21.02
C PRO A 23 8.42 39.46 -19.91
N LEU A 24 9.06 40.58 -19.58
CA LEU A 24 8.57 41.56 -18.60
C LEU A 24 7.31 42.29 -19.08
N ALA A 25 7.21 42.61 -20.37
CA ALA A 25 6.04 43.26 -20.94
C ALA A 25 4.83 42.30 -20.99
N ALA A 26 5.07 41.02 -21.31
CA ALA A 26 4.02 39.99 -21.29
C ALA A 26 3.52 39.71 -19.85
N SER A 27 4.43 39.62 -18.87
CA SER A 27 4.07 39.48 -17.45
C SER A 27 3.24 40.66 -16.93
N ALA A 28 3.64 41.90 -17.26
CA ALA A 28 2.87 43.09 -16.89
C ALA A 28 1.47 43.08 -17.53
N PHE A 29 1.37 42.70 -18.81
CA PHE A 29 0.10 42.59 -19.51
C PHE A 29 -0.88 41.61 -18.84
N PHE A 30 -0.45 40.38 -18.56
CA PHE A 30 -1.34 39.39 -17.93
C PHE A 30 -1.78 39.78 -16.53
N ARG A 31 -0.90 40.40 -15.74
CA ARG A 31 -1.25 40.92 -14.41
C ARG A 31 -2.33 42.00 -14.49
N ILE A 32 -2.17 42.96 -15.39
CA ILE A 32 -3.16 44.04 -15.56
C ILE A 32 -4.48 43.49 -16.10
N LEU A 33 -4.42 42.67 -17.16
CA LEU A 33 -5.61 42.10 -17.80
C LEU A 33 -6.45 41.29 -16.81
N LEU A 34 -5.85 40.34 -16.11
CA LEU A 34 -6.58 39.44 -15.21
C LEU A 34 -7.08 40.16 -13.95
N LYS A 35 -6.37 41.20 -13.47
CA LYS A 35 -6.78 42.03 -12.33
C LYS A 35 -7.96 42.95 -12.68
N GLU A 36 -7.93 43.59 -13.84
CA GLU A 36 -8.99 44.53 -14.25
C GLU A 36 -10.21 43.83 -14.85
N ARG A 37 -10.02 42.64 -15.44
CA ARG A 37 -11.06 41.89 -16.15
C ARG A 37 -11.14 40.44 -15.63
N PRO A 38 -11.50 40.21 -14.36
CA PRO A 38 -11.61 38.84 -13.84
C PRO A 38 -12.80 38.06 -14.43
N ASN A 39 -13.79 38.76 -15.03
CA ASN A 39 -14.95 38.21 -15.76
C ASN A 39 -14.76 38.28 -17.29
N LEU A 40 -13.58 37.92 -17.80
CA LEU A 40 -13.42 37.74 -19.24
C LEU A 40 -14.39 36.66 -19.75
N PRO A 41 -14.82 36.72 -21.03
CA PRO A 41 -15.58 35.63 -21.63
C PRO A 41 -14.89 34.28 -21.40
N PRO A 42 -15.62 33.19 -21.12
CA PRO A 42 -15.04 31.94 -20.59
C PRO A 42 -13.85 31.39 -21.37
N ALA A 43 -13.93 31.39 -22.71
CA ALA A 43 -12.84 30.95 -23.57
C ALA A 43 -11.60 31.86 -23.46
N ALA A 44 -11.80 33.18 -23.41
CA ALA A 44 -10.73 34.15 -23.25
C ALA A 44 -10.10 34.09 -21.86
N LEU A 45 -10.92 33.87 -20.82
CA LEU A 45 -10.43 33.68 -19.45
C LEU A 45 -9.56 32.42 -19.36
N ARG A 46 -10.03 31.28 -19.88
CA ARG A 46 -9.24 30.03 -19.92
C ARG A 46 -7.90 30.22 -20.63
N GLN A 47 -7.89 30.87 -21.79
CA GLN A 47 -6.65 31.15 -22.52
C GLN A 47 -5.71 32.09 -21.76
N ALA A 48 -6.24 33.15 -21.16
CA ALA A 48 -5.44 34.10 -20.39
C ALA A 48 -4.82 33.44 -19.15
N LEU A 49 -5.56 32.59 -18.45
CA LEU A 49 -5.07 31.83 -17.28
C LEU A 49 -4.05 30.76 -17.70
N SER A 50 -4.28 30.05 -18.79
CA SER A 50 -3.31 29.08 -19.34
C SER A 50 -2.00 29.75 -19.78
N ALA A 51 -2.06 30.97 -20.32
CA ALA A 51 -0.87 31.72 -20.72
C ALA A 51 -0.15 32.32 -19.50
N SER A 52 -0.91 32.82 -18.51
CA SER A 52 -0.34 33.41 -17.30
C SER A 52 0.43 32.38 -16.47
N ALA A 53 -0.02 31.12 -16.41
CA ALA A 53 0.68 30.04 -15.72
C ALA A 53 2.12 29.80 -16.23
N GLN A 54 2.44 30.16 -17.47
CA GLN A 54 3.79 30.00 -18.03
C GLN A 54 4.69 31.23 -17.80
N ILE A 55 4.11 32.38 -17.47
CA ILE A 55 4.78 33.68 -17.50
C ILE A 55 4.87 34.30 -16.10
N LEU A 56 3.84 34.08 -15.27
CA LEU A 56 3.74 34.63 -13.93
C LEU A 56 4.30 33.64 -12.91
N THR A 57 4.89 34.19 -11.85
CA THR A 57 5.25 33.42 -10.67
C THR A 57 4.00 33.00 -9.90
N ARG A 58 4.14 31.95 -9.08
CA ARG A 58 3.05 31.46 -8.24
C ARG A 58 2.46 32.55 -7.34
N ASP A 59 3.30 33.38 -6.72
CA ASP A 59 2.84 34.44 -5.82
C ASP A 59 2.05 35.53 -6.57
N GLU A 60 2.50 35.90 -7.78
CA GLU A 60 1.75 36.82 -8.63
C GLU A 60 0.38 36.25 -9.03
N ILE A 61 0.29 34.94 -9.26
CA ILE A 61 -1.00 34.30 -9.57
C ILE A 61 -1.89 34.24 -8.32
N LEU A 62 -1.33 33.97 -7.14
CA LEU A 62 -2.09 34.01 -5.89
C LEU A 62 -2.67 35.40 -5.60
N ASP A 63 -1.93 36.47 -5.90
CA ASP A 63 -2.43 37.83 -5.79
C ASP A 63 -3.61 38.08 -6.74
N LEU A 64 -3.55 37.56 -7.97
CA LEU A 64 -4.65 37.63 -8.93
C LEU A 64 -5.87 36.85 -8.47
N VAL A 65 -5.67 35.65 -7.93
CA VAL A 65 -6.74 34.81 -7.36
C VAL A 65 -7.42 35.53 -6.20
N ALA A 66 -6.64 36.06 -5.25
CA ALA A 66 -7.18 36.80 -4.11
C ALA A 66 -7.94 38.05 -4.55
N ASN A 67 -7.45 38.76 -5.57
CA ASN A 67 -8.15 39.90 -6.15
C ASN A 67 -9.47 39.51 -6.82
N ALA A 68 -9.47 38.45 -7.63
CA ALA A 68 -10.66 37.98 -8.33
C ALA A 68 -11.73 37.46 -7.36
N LEU A 69 -11.36 36.60 -6.43
CA LEU A 69 -12.28 36.00 -5.44
C LEU A 69 -12.78 37.01 -4.39
N GLY A 70 -12.06 38.13 -4.18
CA GLY A 70 -12.52 39.24 -3.35
C GLY A 70 -13.52 40.19 -4.05
N GLY A 71 -13.72 40.02 -5.36
CA GLY A 71 -14.59 40.86 -6.19
C GLY A 71 -15.94 40.21 -6.53
N THR A 72 -16.66 40.81 -7.48
CA THR A 72 -17.90 40.24 -8.04
C THR A 72 -17.56 39.42 -9.28
N LEU A 73 -17.77 38.10 -9.20
CA LEU A 73 -17.55 37.18 -10.31
C LEU A 73 -18.87 36.65 -10.87
N ASP A 74 -18.90 36.43 -12.17
CA ASP A 74 -19.94 35.58 -12.76
C ASP A 74 -19.72 34.10 -12.37
N ALA A 75 -20.74 33.26 -12.61
CA ALA A 75 -20.72 31.88 -12.13
C ALA A 75 -19.59 31.04 -12.76
N GLU A 76 -19.27 31.26 -14.04
CA GLU A 76 -18.23 30.49 -14.74
C GLU A 76 -16.82 30.95 -14.36
N ALA A 77 -16.60 32.26 -14.24
CA ALA A 77 -15.36 32.83 -13.78
C ALA A 77 -15.08 32.44 -12.32
N ALA A 78 -16.08 32.50 -11.44
CA ALA A 78 -15.95 32.06 -10.04
C ALA A 78 -15.43 30.63 -9.94
N VAL A 79 -16.00 29.73 -10.74
CA VAL A 79 -15.64 28.31 -10.76
C VAL A 79 -14.21 28.09 -11.27
N LEU A 80 -13.74 28.85 -12.28
CA LEU A 80 -12.36 28.79 -12.78
C LEU A 80 -11.33 29.36 -11.77
N TRP A 81 -11.64 30.49 -11.14
CA TRP A 81 -10.77 31.08 -10.12
C TRP A 81 -10.68 30.21 -8.87
N SER A 82 -11.78 29.57 -8.46
CA SER A 82 -11.76 28.58 -7.37
C SER A 82 -10.91 27.35 -7.70
N PHE A 83 -10.92 26.87 -8.95
CA PHE A 83 -10.01 25.78 -9.34
C PHE A 83 -8.55 26.19 -9.19
N ILE A 84 -8.18 27.41 -9.60
CA ILE A 84 -6.79 27.87 -9.51
C ILE A 84 -6.36 27.98 -8.04
N ASP A 85 -7.21 28.53 -7.17
CA ASP A 85 -6.94 28.58 -5.73
C ASP A 85 -6.70 27.17 -5.16
N LEU A 86 -7.56 26.22 -5.51
CA LEU A 86 -7.43 24.81 -5.13
C LEU A 86 -6.15 24.16 -5.67
N ALA A 87 -5.81 24.40 -6.94
CA ALA A 87 -4.64 23.79 -7.56
C ALA A 87 -3.33 24.32 -6.96
N LEU A 88 -3.26 25.62 -6.65
CA LEU A 88 -2.06 26.25 -6.09
C LEU A 88 -1.85 25.92 -4.61
N ASP A 89 -2.92 25.80 -3.81
CA ASP A 89 -2.85 25.46 -2.39
C ASP A 89 -4.00 24.54 -1.96
N PRO A 90 -3.88 23.23 -2.25
CA PRO A 90 -4.97 22.28 -2.00
C PRO A 90 -5.30 22.13 -0.51
N VAL A 91 -4.31 22.31 0.38
CA VAL A 91 -4.51 22.20 1.83
C VAL A 91 -5.35 23.36 2.34
N LYS A 92 -4.96 24.60 2.00
CA LYS A 92 -5.67 25.80 2.42
C LYS A 92 -7.09 25.83 1.86
N PHE A 93 -7.24 25.51 0.56
CA PHE A 93 -8.55 25.53 -0.08
C PHE A 93 -9.51 24.54 0.58
N ALA A 94 -9.08 23.29 0.79
CA ALA A 94 -9.93 22.26 1.40
C ALA A 94 -10.31 22.56 2.85
N ALA A 95 -9.46 23.27 3.62
CA ALA A 95 -9.79 23.69 4.98
C ALA A 95 -10.89 24.76 5.03
N GLY A 96 -11.00 25.60 3.99
CA GLY A 96 -11.99 26.69 3.92
C GLY A 96 -13.28 26.36 3.19
N HIS A 97 -13.38 25.19 2.53
CA HIS A 97 -14.48 24.87 1.63
C HIS A 97 -15.17 23.55 1.95
N SER A 98 -16.46 23.46 1.65
CA SER A 98 -17.21 22.20 1.75
C SER A 98 -16.75 21.18 0.70
N ARG A 99 -16.93 19.88 0.96
CA ARG A 99 -16.63 18.79 -0.01
C ARG A 99 -17.30 19.03 -1.37
N LYS A 100 -18.54 19.55 -1.38
CA LYS A 100 -19.26 19.88 -2.62
C LYS A 100 -18.59 21.01 -3.40
N ALA A 101 -18.10 22.04 -2.72
CA ALA A 101 -17.37 23.14 -3.36
C ALA A 101 -16.01 22.67 -3.91
N VAL A 102 -15.29 21.81 -3.17
CA VAL A 102 -14.07 21.16 -3.66
C VAL A 102 -14.37 20.32 -4.92
N GLY A 103 -15.43 19.51 -4.90
CA GLY A 103 -15.82 18.69 -6.05
C GLY A 103 -16.15 19.53 -7.28
N ALA A 104 -16.91 20.62 -7.11
CA ALA A 104 -17.22 21.55 -8.19
C ALA A 104 -15.95 22.19 -8.79
N ALA A 105 -15.02 22.62 -7.95
CA ALA A 105 -13.74 23.20 -8.40
C ALA A 105 -12.86 22.17 -9.12
N LEU A 106 -12.84 20.91 -8.69
CA LEU A 106 -12.08 19.84 -9.34
C LEU A 106 -12.62 19.47 -10.73
N LEU A 107 -13.94 19.60 -10.93
CA LEU A 107 -14.61 19.29 -12.21
C LEU A 107 -14.67 20.49 -13.16
N ALA A 108 -14.22 21.67 -12.72
CA ALA A 108 -14.41 22.93 -13.43
C ALA A 108 -13.61 23.08 -14.73
N PRO A 109 -12.30 22.75 -14.77
CA PRO A 109 -11.51 22.87 -15.97
C PRO A 109 -11.15 21.51 -16.56
N ASN A 110 -10.89 21.54 -17.86
CA ASN A 110 -10.39 20.40 -18.62
C ASN A 110 -9.20 20.84 -19.49
N GLY A 111 -8.48 19.87 -20.03
CA GLY A 111 -7.36 20.09 -20.95
C GLY A 111 -6.17 20.83 -20.33
N ASP A 112 -5.56 21.69 -21.15
CA ASP A 112 -4.26 22.35 -20.89
C ASP A 112 -4.21 23.16 -19.58
N LEU A 113 -5.32 23.78 -19.18
CA LEU A 113 -5.36 24.59 -17.96
C LEU A 113 -5.09 23.75 -16.71
N VAL A 114 -5.66 22.53 -16.65
CA VAL A 114 -5.47 21.63 -15.51
C VAL A 114 -4.01 21.19 -15.41
N GLU A 115 -3.41 20.82 -16.53
CA GLU A 115 -2.03 20.35 -16.58
C GLU A 115 -1.04 21.40 -16.06
N LYS A 116 -1.18 22.65 -16.53
CA LYS A 116 -0.31 23.76 -16.13
C LYS A 116 -0.42 24.10 -14.66
N PHE A 117 -1.63 24.17 -14.12
CA PHE A 117 -1.82 24.52 -12.71
C PHE A 117 -1.47 23.38 -11.76
N ASN A 118 -1.58 22.13 -12.19
CA ASN A 118 -1.04 21.00 -11.42
C ASN A 118 0.48 21.12 -11.25
N GLN A 119 1.22 21.50 -12.30
CA GLN A 119 2.67 21.70 -12.21
C GLN A 119 3.08 22.83 -11.26
N LEU A 120 2.19 23.79 -11.02
CA LEU A 120 2.39 24.90 -10.09
C LEU A 120 1.89 24.60 -8.66
N SER A 121 1.33 23.41 -8.43
CA SER A 121 0.81 23.01 -7.12
C SER A 121 1.92 22.89 -6.09
N LEU A 122 1.69 23.37 -4.87
CA LEU A 122 2.62 23.14 -3.75
C LEU A 122 2.68 21.69 -3.32
N ASP A 123 1.58 20.96 -3.48
CA ASP A 123 1.44 19.59 -3.00
C ASP A 123 0.54 18.80 -3.96
N GLN A 124 1.16 18.31 -5.03
CA GLN A 124 0.48 17.51 -6.05
C GLN A 124 -0.14 16.23 -5.47
N ASP A 125 0.53 15.59 -4.51
CA ASP A 125 0.02 14.38 -3.85
C ASP A 125 -1.25 14.69 -3.05
N ARG A 126 -1.28 15.84 -2.37
CA ARG A 126 -2.49 16.28 -1.66
C ARG A 126 -3.63 16.64 -2.62
N LEU A 127 -3.31 17.27 -3.75
CA LEU A 127 -4.31 17.57 -4.79
C LEU A 127 -4.91 16.27 -5.36
N ASP A 128 -4.09 15.25 -5.61
CA ASP A 128 -4.53 13.94 -6.07
C ASP A 128 -5.31 13.18 -5.00
N TYR A 129 -4.90 13.26 -3.73
CA TYR A 129 -5.69 12.75 -2.60
C TYR A 129 -7.10 13.38 -2.58
N LEU A 130 -7.21 14.71 -2.75
CA LEU A 130 -8.51 15.39 -2.77
C LEU A 130 -9.37 14.97 -3.96
N ARG A 131 -8.78 14.75 -5.15
CA ARG A 131 -9.49 14.21 -6.32
C ARG A 131 -10.13 12.87 -6.01
N ILE A 132 -9.37 11.93 -5.46
CA ILE A 132 -9.85 10.60 -5.12
C ILE A 132 -10.89 10.68 -4.01
N ALA A 133 -10.57 11.36 -2.91
CA ALA A 133 -11.44 11.50 -1.75
C ALA A 133 -12.77 12.17 -2.09
N THR A 134 -12.79 13.12 -3.01
CA THR A 134 -14.00 13.89 -3.32
C THR A 134 -14.82 13.21 -4.41
N LEU A 135 -14.20 12.85 -5.53
CA LEU A 135 -14.92 12.37 -6.71
C LEU A 135 -15.16 10.85 -6.66
N GLY A 136 -14.30 10.08 -5.99
CA GLY A 136 -14.41 8.62 -5.92
C GLY A 136 -15.55 8.12 -5.04
N GLY A 137 -16.12 8.97 -4.17
CA GLY A 137 -17.30 8.63 -3.37
C GLY A 137 -18.62 8.74 -4.13
N ASP A 138 -18.68 9.66 -5.10
CA ASP A 138 -19.91 9.98 -5.83
C ASP A 138 -20.05 9.19 -7.15
N GLN A 139 -18.97 8.58 -7.64
CA GLN A 139 -18.91 7.95 -8.96
C GLN A 139 -18.15 6.62 -8.91
N PRO A 140 -18.70 5.52 -9.47
CA PRO A 140 -18.03 4.24 -9.52
C PRO A 140 -16.83 4.24 -10.49
N ALA A 141 -15.97 3.23 -10.35
CA ALA A 141 -14.92 2.95 -11.30
C ALA A 141 -15.53 2.47 -12.63
N GLU A 142 -15.19 3.15 -13.72
CA GLU A 142 -15.59 2.78 -15.07
C GLU A 142 -14.42 2.16 -15.83
N GLU A 143 -14.67 1.03 -16.48
CA GLU A 143 -13.64 0.31 -17.25
C GLU A 143 -13.30 0.99 -18.58
N ARG A 144 -14.24 1.79 -19.12
CA ARG A 144 -14.10 2.52 -20.40
C ARG A 144 -14.01 4.03 -20.22
N ASP A 145 -13.50 4.48 -19.08
CA ASP A 145 -13.30 5.90 -18.78
C ASP A 145 -12.35 6.59 -19.79
N TRP A 146 -11.50 5.84 -20.49
CA TRP A 146 -10.69 6.32 -21.60
C TRP A 146 -11.51 6.97 -22.73
N ALA A 147 -12.75 6.53 -22.92
CA ALA A 147 -13.63 7.03 -23.98
C ALA A 147 -14.20 8.43 -23.69
N ASN A 148 -14.20 8.86 -22.42
CA ASN A 148 -14.62 10.19 -22.02
C ASN A 148 -13.50 10.87 -21.22
N PRO A 149 -12.63 11.67 -21.88
CA PRO A 149 -11.50 12.36 -21.25
C PRO A 149 -11.88 13.22 -20.04
N ASP A 150 -13.11 13.73 -20.00
CA ASP A 150 -13.61 14.62 -18.96
C ASP A 150 -14.44 13.89 -17.89
N SER A 151 -14.51 12.55 -17.93
CA SER A 151 -15.23 11.78 -16.92
C SER A 151 -14.56 11.86 -15.55
N SER A 152 -15.37 11.99 -14.50
CA SER A 152 -14.91 11.96 -13.10
C SER A 152 -14.13 10.67 -12.80
N SER A 153 -14.54 9.54 -13.38
CA SER A 153 -13.86 8.25 -13.23
C SER A 153 -12.41 8.30 -13.74
N ARG A 154 -12.18 8.89 -14.92
CA ARG A 154 -10.84 9.08 -15.47
C ARG A 154 -10.00 10.04 -14.62
N ILE A 155 -10.59 11.11 -14.09
CA ILE A 155 -9.90 12.04 -13.19
C ILE A 155 -9.41 11.32 -11.93
N VAL A 156 -10.27 10.50 -11.32
CA VAL A 156 -9.91 9.68 -10.15
C VAL A 156 -8.81 8.68 -10.50
N ARG A 157 -8.95 7.94 -11.61
CA ARG A 157 -7.93 6.98 -12.04
C ARG A 157 -6.57 7.64 -12.31
N ALA A 158 -6.56 8.79 -12.96
CA ALA A 158 -5.33 9.55 -13.21
C ALA A 158 -4.69 10.05 -11.91
N ALA A 159 -5.49 10.45 -10.92
CA ALA A 159 -5.00 10.84 -9.60
C ALA A 159 -4.41 9.64 -8.83
N ILE A 160 -5.05 8.47 -8.90
CA ILE A 160 -4.52 7.21 -8.32
C ILE A 160 -3.15 6.89 -8.93
N ASN A 161 -3.03 6.93 -10.26
CA ASN A 161 -1.78 6.60 -10.95
C ASN A 161 -0.65 7.58 -10.61
N ARG A 162 -0.95 8.88 -10.48
CA ARG A 162 0.06 9.88 -10.07
C ARG A 162 0.49 9.68 -8.63
N LEU A 163 -0.47 9.49 -7.73
CA LEU A 163 -0.17 9.28 -6.31
C LEU A 163 0.61 7.99 -6.08
N SER A 164 0.33 6.91 -6.83
CA SER A 164 1.12 5.67 -6.74
C SER A 164 2.55 5.83 -7.29
N ALA A 165 2.73 6.70 -8.29
CA ALA A 165 4.04 7.03 -8.84
C ALA A 165 4.83 8.07 -8.02
N SER A 166 4.28 8.58 -6.92
CA SER A 166 4.96 9.54 -6.04
C SER A 166 6.18 8.90 -5.37
N SER A 167 7.28 9.66 -5.25
CA SER A 167 8.46 9.23 -4.48
C SER A 167 8.29 9.34 -2.97
N ARG A 168 7.14 9.83 -2.48
CA ARG A 168 6.88 9.98 -1.05
C ARG A 168 6.55 8.64 -0.39
N ALA A 169 7.27 8.32 0.68
CA ALA A 169 7.11 7.06 1.42
C ALA A 169 5.70 6.84 2.01
N ASP A 170 4.91 7.90 2.20
CA ASP A 170 3.56 7.83 2.78
C ASP A 170 2.43 7.68 1.74
N ALA A 171 2.71 7.79 0.43
CA ALA A 171 1.68 7.79 -0.60
C ALA A 171 0.88 6.46 -0.65
N GLY A 172 1.55 5.31 -0.48
CA GLY A 172 0.88 4.01 -0.36
C GLY A 172 -0.08 3.92 0.84
N LYS A 173 0.24 4.58 1.96
CA LYS A 173 -0.65 4.66 3.13
C LYS A 173 -1.85 5.55 2.85
N LEU A 174 -1.65 6.67 2.17
CA LEU A 174 -2.72 7.56 1.73
C LEU A 174 -3.71 6.85 0.80
N LEU A 175 -3.22 6.06 -0.17
CA LEU A 175 -4.05 5.26 -1.07
C LEU A 175 -4.94 4.26 -0.30
N LYS A 176 -4.38 3.56 0.68
CA LYS A 176 -5.14 2.62 1.53
C LYS A 176 -6.17 3.33 2.41
N ALA A 177 -5.83 4.49 2.96
CA ALA A 177 -6.73 5.27 3.82
C ALA A 177 -7.98 5.77 3.08
N LEU A 178 -7.93 5.89 1.75
CA LEU A 178 -9.05 6.32 0.91
C LEU A 178 -10.12 5.23 0.70
N ILE A 179 -9.76 3.95 0.83
CA ILE A 179 -10.63 2.80 0.50
C ILE A 179 -12.01 2.87 1.19
N PRO A 180 -12.12 3.17 2.50
CA PRO A 180 -13.44 3.20 3.16
C PRO A 180 -14.33 4.37 2.74
N GLY A 181 -13.76 5.42 2.12
CA GLY A 181 -14.44 6.68 1.82
C GLY A 181 -14.90 6.84 0.36
N VAL A 182 -14.64 5.84 -0.49
CA VAL A 182 -14.96 5.83 -1.93
C VAL A 182 -15.95 4.71 -2.26
N ASP A 183 -16.50 4.73 -3.48
CA ASP A 183 -17.32 3.64 -3.99
C ASP A 183 -16.54 2.31 -3.95
N PRO A 184 -17.15 1.18 -3.53
CA PRO A 184 -16.48 -0.11 -3.40
C PRO A 184 -15.76 -0.61 -4.67
N SER A 185 -16.19 -0.18 -5.85
CA SER A 185 -15.54 -0.50 -7.12
C SER A 185 -14.11 0.03 -7.26
N TRP A 186 -13.74 1.06 -6.48
CA TRP A 186 -12.37 1.59 -6.43
C TRP A 186 -11.43 0.78 -5.53
N SER A 187 -11.95 -0.04 -4.63
CA SER A 187 -11.14 -0.76 -3.63
C SER A 187 -10.04 -1.64 -4.26
N PRO A 188 -10.31 -2.43 -5.33
CA PRO A 188 -9.25 -3.19 -6.00
C PRO A 188 -8.20 -2.30 -6.66
N VAL A 189 -8.64 -1.18 -7.26
CA VAL A 189 -7.74 -0.23 -7.96
C VAL A 189 -6.81 0.46 -6.97
N LEU A 190 -7.33 0.93 -5.84
CA LEU A 190 -6.53 1.56 -4.77
C LEU A 190 -5.57 0.57 -4.12
N SER A 191 -6.02 -0.66 -3.87
CA SER A 191 -5.18 -1.71 -3.29
C SER A 191 -4.03 -2.07 -4.22
N HIS A 192 -4.31 -2.23 -5.52
CA HIS A 192 -3.30 -2.47 -6.54
C HIS A 192 -2.32 -1.30 -6.65
N ALA A 193 -2.81 -0.07 -6.72
CA ALA A 193 -1.96 1.12 -6.80
C ALA A 193 -1.05 1.29 -5.57
N ALA A 194 -1.53 0.94 -4.37
CA ALA A 194 -0.71 0.93 -3.16
C ALA A 194 0.38 -0.16 -3.20
N ALA A 195 0.09 -1.32 -3.80
CA ALA A 195 1.07 -2.39 -3.99
C ALA A 195 2.14 -2.02 -5.03
N GLU A 196 1.74 -1.42 -6.16
CA GLU A 196 2.64 -0.88 -7.18
C GLU A 196 3.60 0.17 -6.60
N HIS A 197 3.06 1.12 -5.83
CA HIS A 197 3.86 2.12 -5.12
C HIS A 197 4.90 1.48 -4.18
N ALA A 198 4.48 0.48 -3.40
CA ALA A 198 5.41 -0.26 -2.54
C ALA A 198 6.49 -0.99 -3.34
N SER A 199 6.19 -1.47 -4.56
CA SER A 199 7.20 -2.06 -5.43
C SER A 199 8.20 -1.03 -5.96
N MET A 200 7.70 0.10 -6.45
CA MET A 200 8.53 1.19 -6.94
C MET A 200 9.49 1.72 -5.87
N LEU A 201 9.04 1.89 -4.62
CA LEU A 201 9.93 2.31 -3.52
C LEU A 201 11.02 1.27 -3.23
N ARG A 202 10.69 -0.03 -3.28
CA ARG A 202 11.71 -1.07 -3.10
C ARG A 202 12.76 -1.02 -4.19
N ASP A 203 12.34 -0.84 -5.44
CA ASP A 203 13.25 -0.78 -6.58
C ASP A 203 14.13 0.47 -6.52
N SER A 204 13.58 1.61 -6.11
CA SER A 204 14.35 2.86 -5.96
C SER A 204 15.34 2.82 -4.79
N MET A 205 15.01 2.06 -3.73
CA MET A 205 15.87 1.86 -2.56
C MET A 205 16.82 0.67 -2.69
N PHE A 206 16.75 -0.09 -3.78
CA PHE A 206 17.58 -1.27 -3.97
C PHE A 206 19.05 -0.89 -4.15
N VAL A 207 19.90 -1.49 -3.32
CA VAL A 207 21.36 -1.38 -3.42
C VAL A 207 21.91 -2.78 -3.61
N ALA A 208 22.59 -3.01 -4.74
CA ALA A 208 23.22 -4.29 -5.02
C ALA A 208 24.38 -4.55 -4.03
N PRO A 209 24.48 -5.77 -3.47
CA PRO A 209 25.60 -6.11 -2.59
C PRO A 209 26.92 -6.14 -3.38
N THR A 210 28.00 -5.73 -2.73
CA THR A 210 29.35 -5.84 -3.28
C THR A 210 29.82 -7.29 -3.34
N ALA A 211 30.81 -7.58 -4.19
CA ALA A 211 31.40 -8.93 -4.27
C ALA A 211 31.99 -9.40 -2.92
N SER A 212 32.48 -8.47 -2.09
CA SER A 212 33.01 -8.79 -0.77
C SER A 212 31.91 -9.19 0.21
N GLU A 213 30.77 -8.48 0.20
CA GLU A 213 29.61 -8.82 1.03
C GLU A 213 29.02 -10.17 0.62
N LEU A 214 28.89 -10.43 -0.67
CA LEU A 214 28.42 -11.72 -1.17
C LEU A 214 29.36 -12.87 -0.75
N LYS A 215 30.68 -12.67 -0.87
CA LYS A 215 31.67 -13.64 -0.40
C LYS A 215 31.58 -13.88 1.10
N ALA A 216 31.33 -12.84 1.91
CA ALA A 216 31.17 -12.98 3.34
C ALA A 216 29.91 -13.81 3.69
N ALA A 217 28.77 -13.49 3.06
CA ALA A 217 27.52 -14.23 3.23
C ALA A 217 27.67 -15.71 2.86
N LEU A 218 28.27 -16.00 1.71
CA LEU A 218 28.51 -17.39 1.26
C LEU A 218 29.45 -18.18 2.18
N ASN A 219 30.32 -17.51 2.93
CA ASN A 219 31.19 -18.14 3.93
C ASN A 219 30.53 -18.28 5.31
N GLY A 220 29.21 -18.11 5.40
CA GLY A 220 28.45 -18.20 6.65
C GLY A 220 28.59 -16.97 7.55
N GLY A 221 28.99 -15.84 6.97
CA GLY A 221 28.96 -14.52 7.60
C GLY A 221 27.59 -13.84 7.49
N PRO A 222 27.53 -12.51 7.70
CA PRO A 222 26.26 -11.78 7.67
C PRO A 222 25.53 -11.84 6.33
N PRO A 223 24.18 -11.82 6.32
CA PRO A 223 23.40 -11.77 5.08
C PRO A 223 23.70 -10.49 4.29
N ALA A 224 23.85 -10.59 2.97
CA ALA A 224 24.19 -9.43 2.14
C ALA A 224 22.96 -8.60 1.73
N ASN A 225 21.77 -9.22 1.73
CA ASN A 225 20.51 -8.56 1.38
C ASN A 225 19.32 -9.19 2.16
N PRO A 226 18.11 -8.59 2.11
CA PRO A 226 16.93 -9.12 2.80
C PRO A 226 16.51 -10.54 2.40
N ALA A 227 16.75 -10.95 1.15
CA ALA A 227 16.48 -12.31 0.70
C ALA A 227 17.41 -13.31 1.39
N ASP A 228 18.70 -12.98 1.49
CA ASP A 228 19.69 -13.77 2.23
C ASP A 228 19.30 -13.87 3.71
N LEU A 229 18.84 -12.75 4.30
CA LEU A 229 18.37 -12.72 5.69
C LEU A 229 17.17 -13.67 5.87
N ALA A 230 16.19 -13.61 4.97
CA ALA A 230 15.06 -14.54 4.98
C ALA A 230 15.51 -16.00 4.84
N ALA A 231 16.45 -16.29 3.93
CA ALA A 231 16.97 -17.64 3.71
C ALA A 231 17.65 -18.22 4.95
N VAL A 232 18.56 -17.47 5.57
CA VAL A 232 19.27 -17.92 6.78
C VAL A 232 18.31 -18.14 7.94
N VAL A 233 17.33 -17.26 8.12
CA VAL A 233 16.33 -17.39 9.19
C VAL A 233 15.45 -18.61 8.97
N LEU A 234 14.97 -18.82 7.73
CA LEU A 234 14.18 -20.01 7.38
C LEU A 234 14.96 -21.29 7.59
N GLU A 235 16.25 -21.31 7.24
CA GLU A 235 17.12 -22.45 7.50
C GLU A 235 17.20 -22.78 9.00
N GLU A 236 17.38 -21.77 9.86
CA GLU A 236 17.45 -22.00 11.31
C GLU A 236 16.10 -22.45 11.90
N ILE A 237 14.98 -21.92 11.39
CA ILE A 237 13.64 -22.38 11.80
C ILE A 237 13.39 -23.82 11.32
N GLU A 238 13.76 -24.18 10.09
CA GLU A 238 13.61 -25.55 9.57
C GLU A 238 14.51 -26.55 10.32
N ARG A 239 15.76 -26.17 10.65
CA ARG A 239 16.64 -26.95 11.52
C ARG A 239 15.99 -27.19 12.89
N TYR A 240 15.34 -26.18 13.46
CA TYR A 240 14.61 -26.34 14.70
C TYR A 240 13.35 -27.20 14.54
N LYS A 241 12.56 -26.99 13.50
CA LYS A 241 11.37 -27.79 13.15
C LYS A 241 11.69 -29.28 13.05
N ALA A 242 12.81 -29.63 12.42
CA ALA A 242 13.28 -31.02 12.34
C ALA A 242 13.60 -31.64 13.72
N SER A 243 14.03 -30.83 14.69
CA SER A 243 14.34 -31.28 16.06
C SER A 243 13.09 -31.48 16.93
N LEU A 244 11.98 -30.79 16.64
CA LEU A 244 10.76 -30.79 17.47
C LEU A 244 10.19 -32.19 17.71
N ARG A 245 10.37 -33.10 16.74
CA ARG A 245 9.81 -34.47 16.75
C ARG A 245 10.82 -35.56 17.08
N THR A 246 12.11 -35.26 16.98
CA THR A 246 13.19 -36.25 17.00
C THR A 246 14.10 -36.13 18.22
N GLY A 247 14.08 -34.98 18.92
CA GLY A 247 14.91 -34.75 20.09
C GLY A 247 14.50 -35.56 21.32
N SER A 248 15.50 -36.12 22.02
CA SER A 248 15.35 -36.81 23.30
C SER A 248 14.75 -35.92 24.40
N GLU A 249 14.97 -34.60 24.31
CA GLU A 249 14.47 -33.60 25.25
C GLU A 249 12.99 -33.22 25.03
N MET A 250 12.30 -33.86 24.08
CA MET A 250 10.91 -33.57 23.71
C MET A 250 10.64 -32.07 23.49
N PRO A 251 11.32 -31.39 22.55
CA PRO A 251 11.26 -29.93 22.42
C PRO A 251 9.85 -29.36 22.22
N TRP A 252 8.97 -30.10 21.53
CA TRP A 252 7.56 -29.75 21.35
C TRP A 252 6.82 -29.47 22.67
N LYS A 253 7.23 -30.11 23.77
CA LYS A 253 6.59 -30.01 25.08
C LYS A 253 6.73 -28.62 25.69
N ARG A 254 7.74 -27.86 25.27
CA ARG A 254 7.99 -26.48 25.74
C ARG A 254 6.90 -25.50 25.32
N TYR A 255 6.06 -25.84 24.33
CA TYR A 255 4.89 -25.07 23.91
C TYR A 255 3.62 -25.42 24.68
N TRP A 256 3.73 -26.25 25.71
CA TRP A 256 2.62 -26.71 26.53
C TRP A 256 2.84 -26.37 27.99
N ASN A 257 1.78 -25.97 28.67
CA ASN A 257 1.75 -25.99 30.12
C ASN A 257 1.93 -27.42 30.63
N THR A 258 2.62 -27.60 31.74
CA THR A 258 2.83 -28.91 32.38
C THR A 258 2.20 -28.97 33.76
N ASP A 259 1.67 -30.14 34.13
CA ASP A 259 1.26 -30.39 35.51
C ASP A 259 2.46 -30.72 36.43
N HIS A 260 2.17 -31.05 37.70
CA HIS A 260 3.18 -31.42 38.70
C HIS A 260 3.99 -32.68 38.36
N THR A 261 3.50 -33.54 37.45
CA THR A 261 4.24 -34.71 36.94
C THR A 261 5.08 -34.36 35.70
N GLY A 262 4.99 -33.11 35.25
CA GLY A 262 5.56 -32.66 34.00
C GLY A 262 4.73 -33.08 32.78
N ALA A 263 3.52 -33.64 32.89
CA ALA A 263 2.73 -34.01 31.71
C ALA A 263 2.13 -32.77 31.06
N ALA A 264 2.11 -32.72 29.72
CA ALA A 264 1.51 -31.60 28.98
C ALA A 264 0.00 -31.51 29.27
N THR A 265 -0.54 -30.30 29.49
CA THR A 265 -1.95 -30.06 29.86
C THR A 265 -2.72 -29.22 28.83
N LYS A 266 -2.40 -27.94 28.68
CA LYS A 266 -2.98 -27.03 27.68
C LYS A 266 -1.87 -26.34 26.90
N PRO A 267 -2.08 -25.96 25.62
CA PRO A 267 -1.15 -25.11 24.90
C PRO A 267 -0.80 -23.86 25.73
N GLN A 268 0.41 -23.36 25.58
CA GLN A 268 0.74 -22.05 26.08
C GLN A 268 -0.04 -20.96 25.30
N ILE A 269 0.01 -19.74 25.82
CA ILE A 269 -0.53 -18.60 25.10
C ILE A 269 0.45 -18.19 24.01
N GLU A 270 -0.07 -17.58 22.94
CA GLU A 270 0.70 -17.24 21.72
C GLU A 270 1.96 -16.42 22.01
N ASN A 271 1.89 -15.48 22.97
CA ASN A 271 3.03 -14.68 23.40
C ASN A 271 4.19 -15.52 23.96
N GLU A 272 3.90 -16.57 24.73
CA GLU A 272 4.93 -17.46 25.30
C GLU A 272 5.56 -18.32 24.20
N ASP A 273 4.75 -18.83 23.27
CA ASP A 273 5.21 -19.60 22.12
C ASP A 273 6.18 -18.76 21.25
N ARG A 274 5.83 -17.49 21.02
CA ARG A 274 6.65 -16.50 20.33
C ARG A 274 7.95 -16.21 21.08
N ASP A 275 7.87 -15.88 22.37
CA ASP A 275 9.05 -15.52 23.16
C ASP A 275 10.04 -16.69 23.22
N ARG A 276 9.52 -17.92 23.28
CA ARG A 276 10.32 -19.14 23.20
C ARG A 276 11.05 -19.29 21.87
N LEU A 277 10.37 -19.03 20.76
CA LEU A 277 11.01 -19.02 19.44
C LEU A 277 12.08 -17.92 19.35
N LEU A 278 11.78 -16.73 19.87
CA LEU A 278 12.70 -15.60 19.88
C LEU A 278 14.01 -15.93 20.61
N GLU A 279 13.95 -16.55 21.79
CA GLU A 279 15.13 -17.00 22.53
C GLU A 279 16.01 -17.94 21.70
N LEU A 280 15.39 -18.89 21.00
CA LEU A 280 16.09 -19.84 20.15
C LEU A 280 16.74 -19.14 18.96
N LEU A 281 16.02 -18.23 18.30
CA LEU A 281 16.53 -17.46 17.18
C LEU A 281 17.71 -16.57 17.59
N ARG A 282 17.68 -15.92 18.76
CA ARG A 282 18.79 -15.07 19.24
C ARG A 282 20.13 -15.80 19.20
N SER A 283 20.20 -16.96 19.86
CA SER A 283 21.45 -17.73 19.94
C SER A 283 21.93 -18.26 18.57
N ARG A 284 21.00 -18.63 17.69
CA ARG A 284 21.32 -19.20 16.39
C ARG A 284 21.71 -18.15 15.36
N LEU A 285 21.15 -16.95 15.48
CA LEU A 285 21.32 -15.87 14.51
C LEU A 285 22.49 -14.93 14.84
N GLU A 286 22.97 -14.95 16.09
CA GLU A 286 24.11 -14.13 16.54
C GLU A 286 25.35 -14.32 15.65
N ARG A 287 25.65 -15.56 15.23
CA ARG A 287 26.79 -15.87 14.35
C ARG A 287 26.73 -15.17 12.98
N TYR A 288 25.54 -14.77 12.53
CA TYR A 288 25.32 -14.05 11.28
C TYR A 288 25.26 -12.52 11.50
N GLY A 289 25.54 -12.04 12.72
CA GLY A 289 25.40 -10.62 13.06
C GLY A 289 23.96 -10.13 12.95
N VAL A 290 22.99 -11.01 13.20
CA VAL A 290 21.55 -10.72 13.17
C VAL A 290 21.03 -10.67 14.61
N ALA A 291 20.53 -9.51 15.00
CA ALA A 291 19.86 -9.29 16.26
C ALA A 291 18.38 -9.67 16.15
N ALA A 292 17.91 -10.54 17.05
CA ALA A 292 16.50 -10.89 17.16
C ALA A 292 15.88 -10.19 18.37
N SER A 293 14.86 -9.36 18.14
CA SER A 293 14.22 -8.56 19.18
C SER A 293 12.71 -8.52 19.03
N LEU A 294 12.04 -8.21 20.15
CA LEU A 294 10.69 -7.66 20.09
C LEU A 294 10.81 -6.18 19.67
N PRO A 295 9.94 -5.65 18.80
CA PRO A 295 10.01 -4.25 18.40
C PRO A 295 9.88 -3.27 19.59
N GLU A 296 10.78 -2.29 19.73
CA GLU A 296 10.78 -1.33 20.86
C GLU A 296 9.68 -0.24 20.77
N ALA A 297 8.81 -0.19 21.78
CA ALA A 297 7.73 0.79 22.05
C ALA A 297 6.37 0.60 21.34
N ARG A 298 5.34 0.28 22.13
CA ARG A 298 3.92 0.46 21.79
C ARG A 298 3.65 1.97 21.59
N ARG A 299 3.48 2.46 20.37
CA ARG A 299 2.87 3.79 20.12
C ARG A 299 1.53 3.62 19.42
N ALA A 300 0.52 4.13 20.12
CA ALA A 300 -0.84 4.58 19.80
C ALA A 300 -1.67 3.99 18.65
N GLU A 301 -1.14 3.50 17.53
CA GLU A 301 -1.97 3.07 16.41
C GLU A 301 -1.44 1.76 15.78
N ASN A 302 -2.10 0.68 16.17
CA ASN A 302 -2.16 -0.67 15.61
C ASN A 302 -0.88 -1.41 15.17
N THR A 303 -0.51 -2.37 16.03
CA THR A 303 0.15 -3.67 15.79
C THR A 303 1.54 -3.61 15.11
N ARG A 304 2.50 -4.30 15.71
CA ARG A 304 3.84 -4.55 15.15
C ARG A 304 4.00 -6.05 14.95
N ALA A 305 4.93 -6.45 14.09
CA ALA A 305 5.30 -7.84 13.92
C ALA A 305 5.65 -8.47 15.27
N ASP A 306 5.29 -9.74 15.46
CA ASP A 306 5.60 -10.48 16.68
C ASP A 306 7.11 -10.52 16.96
N ILE A 307 7.92 -10.78 15.95
CA ILE A 307 9.39 -10.76 16.05
C ILE A 307 9.94 -9.89 14.93
N LEU A 308 10.95 -9.08 15.25
CA LEU A 308 11.73 -8.33 14.27
C LEU A 308 13.19 -8.76 14.33
N LEU A 309 13.71 -9.20 13.19
CA LEU A 309 15.12 -9.52 13.02
C LEU A 309 15.82 -8.35 12.33
N LEU A 310 16.98 -7.96 12.83
CA LEU A 310 17.74 -6.79 12.37
C LEU A 310 19.19 -7.18 12.10
N THR A 311 19.69 -6.80 10.92
CA THR A 311 21.12 -6.82 10.64
C THR A 311 21.74 -5.48 11.05
N HIS A 312 23.05 -5.46 11.30
CA HIS A 312 23.81 -4.22 11.52
C HIS A 312 23.76 -3.27 10.32
N ALA A 313 23.51 -3.79 9.11
CA ALA A 313 23.37 -3.03 7.87
C ALA A 313 21.97 -2.43 7.66
N GLY A 314 21.09 -2.46 8.68
CA GLY A 314 19.76 -1.87 8.63
C GLY A 314 18.71 -2.68 7.85
N LYS A 315 19.05 -3.89 7.38
CA LYS A 315 18.06 -4.84 6.84
C LYS A 315 17.26 -5.45 7.96
N ASN A 316 15.95 -5.61 7.75
CA ASN A 316 15.07 -6.18 8.72
C ASN A 316 14.21 -7.31 8.13
N LEU A 317 13.68 -8.17 8.99
CA LEU A 317 12.78 -9.25 8.61
C LEU A 317 11.70 -9.41 9.69
N PRO A 318 10.45 -9.00 9.43
CA PRO A 318 9.34 -9.25 10.34
C PRO A 318 8.90 -10.71 10.29
N ILE A 319 8.55 -11.25 11.46
CA ILE A 319 7.87 -12.53 11.62
C ILE A 319 6.54 -12.27 12.33
N GLU A 320 5.45 -12.73 11.73
CA GLU A 320 4.12 -12.74 12.34
C GLU A 320 3.80 -14.19 12.75
N ALA A 321 3.46 -14.42 14.02
CA ALA A 321 3.32 -15.74 14.61
C ALA A 321 1.89 -15.96 15.12
N LYS A 322 1.21 -16.99 14.62
CA LYS A 322 -0.14 -17.34 15.06
C LYS A 322 -0.23 -18.78 15.56
N ARG A 323 -1.17 -19.04 16.46
CA ARG A 323 -1.63 -20.42 16.69
C ARG A 323 -2.55 -20.85 15.55
N HIS A 324 -2.51 -22.12 15.14
CA HIS A 324 -3.34 -22.62 14.03
C HIS A 324 -4.87 -22.57 14.27
N TYR A 325 -5.32 -22.21 15.47
CA TYR A 325 -6.72 -21.97 15.82
C TYR A 325 -7.03 -20.50 16.15
N ASN A 326 -6.10 -19.58 15.86
CA ASN A 326 -6.32 -18.14 15.96
C ASN A 326 -7.34 -17.72 14.88
N SER A 327 -8.30 -16.84 15.22
CA SER A 327 -9.35 -16.38 14.31
C SER A 327 -8.82 -15.69 13.05
N GLU A 328 -7.61 -15.11 13.12
CA GLU A 328 -6.97 -14.37 12.03
C GLU A 328 -6.04 -15.25 11.18
N LEU A 329 -6.02 -16.58 11.40
CA LEU A 329 -5.08 -17.51 10.75
C LEU A 329 -4.93 -17.31 9.24
N TRP A 330 -6.06 -17.08 8.55
CA TRP A 330 -6.10 -17.00 7.09
C TRP A 330 -5.80 -15.58 6.57
N SER A 331 -6.04 -14.55 7.36
CA SER A 331 -5.96 -13.16 6.91
C SER A 331 -4.69 -12.45 7.36
N ALA A 332 -4.10 -12.86 8.48
CA ALA A 332 -2.88 -12.28 9.05
C ALA A 332 -1.68 -12.16 8.07
N PRO A 333 -1.40 -13.10 7.15
CA PRO A 333 -0.32 -12.93 6.17
C PRO A 333 -0.48 -11.66 5.31
N ILE A 334 -1.71 -11.33 4.95
CA ILE A 334 -2.04 -10.20 4.08
C ILE A 334 -2.30 -8.95 4.92
N ASP A 335 -3.20 -9.07 5.91
CA ASP A 335 -3.69 -7.93 6.69
C ASP A 335 -2.62 -7.34 7.61
N GLN A 336 -1.73 -8.19 8.15
CA GLN A 336 -0.77 -7.81 9.19
C GLN A 336 0.66 -7.84 8.64
N LEU A 337 1.12 -9.01 8.18
CA LEU A 337 2.53 -9.19 7.80
C LEU A 337 2.95 -8.36 6.58
N THR A 338 2.09 -8.24 5.56
CA THR A 338 2.39 -7.44 4.37
C THR A 338 2.62 -5.95 4.71
N GLY A 339 1.97 -5.45 5.76
CA GLY A 339 2.21 -4.10 6.28
C GLY A 339 3.63 -3.91 6.79
N TYR A 340 4.13 -4.84 7.60
CA TYR A 340 5.51 -4.79 8.13
C TYR A 340 6.55 -5.06 7.05
N ALA A 341 6.24 -5.99 6.14
CA ALA A 341 7.11 -6.32 5.02
C ALA A 341 7.25 -5.13 4.04
N ALA A 342 6.35 -4.15 4.09
CA ALA A 342 6.47 -2.90 3.32
C ALA A 342 7.44 -1.89 3.94
N ASP A 343 7.97 -2.12 5.15
CA ASP A 343 9.00 -1.27 5.74
C ASP A 343 10.26 -1.24 4.85
N GLU A 344 10.92 -0.08 4.80
CA GLU A 344 12.08 0.20 3.95
C GLU A 344 13.22 -0.84 4.13
N GLY A 345 13.41 -1.35 5.34
CA GLY A 345 14.42 -2.36 5.64
C GLY A 345 14.03 -3.80 5.27
N ALA A 346 12.74 -4.07 5.05
CA ALA A 346 12.20 -5.41 4.85
C ALA A 346 12.16 -5.80 3.37
N PHE A 347 12.04 -4.83 2.46
CA PHE A 347 11.99 -5.04 1.00
C PHE A 347 10.94 -6.09 0.56
N GLY A 348 9.79 -6.11 1.22
CA GLY A 348 8.70 -7.06 0.96
C GLY A 348 8.88 -8.41 1.64
N TYR A 349 10.02 -8.69 2.28
CA TYR A 349 10.27 -9.98 2.92
C TYR A 349 9.59 -10.06 4.29
N GLY A 350 9.05 -11.24 4.60
CA GLY A 350 8.45 -11.54 5.88
C GLY A 350 8.23 -13.04 6.06
N ILE A 351 8.12 -13.48 7.31
CA ILE A 351 7.82 -14.89 7.63
C ILE A 351 6.48 -14.97 8.36
N TYR A 352 5.55 -15.72 7.81
CA TYR A 352 4.35 -16.13 8.52
C TYR A 352 4.57 -17.48 9.20
N LEU A 353 4.55 -17.49 10.53
CA LEU A 353 4.84 -18.66 11.33
C LEU A 353 3.57 -19.13 12.05
N VAL A 354 3.30 -20.43 11.99
CA VAL A 354 2.14 -21.01 12.66
C VAL A 354 2.53 -22.13 13.61
N PHE A 355 2.06 -22.07 14.85
CA PHE A 355 2.16 -23.16 15.82
C PHE A 355 0.97 -24.12 15.68
N TRP A 356 1.26 -25.35 15.24
CA TRP A 356 0.27 -26.42 15.09
C TRP A 356 0.25 -27.32 16.33
N PHE A 357 -0.85 -27.25 17.11
CA PHE A 357 -1.05 -28.05 18.33
C PHE A 357 -1.80 -29.37 18.09
N GLY A 358 -2.11 -29.70 16.83
CA GLY A 358 -2.81 -30.93 16.47
C GLY A 358 -4.30 -30.71 16.21
N SER A 359 -4.90 -31.69 15.54
CA SER A 359 -6.30 -31.64 15.09
C SER A 359 -7.36 -31.66 16.20
N GLU A 360 -6.94 -31.67 17.48
CA GLU A 360 -7.84 -31.52 18.61
C GLU A 360 -8.30 -30.07 18.79
N PHE A 361 -7.56 -29.10 18.23
CA PHE A 361 -7.99 -27.72 18.14
C PHE A 361 -8.54 -27.42 16.75
N ARG A 362 -9.62 -26.63 16.71
CA ARG A 362 -10.35 -26.35 15.48
C ARG A 362 -9.69 -25.22 14.71
N VAL A 363 -9.29 -25.51 13.47
CA VAL A 363 -8.88 -24.50 12.50
C VAL A 363 -10.10 -23.64 12.12
N PRO A 364 -9.99 -22.29 12.07
CA PRO A 364 -11.08 -21.42 11.62
C PRO A 364 -11.53 -21.77 10.20
N ALA A 365 -12.78 -21.48 9.89
CA ALA A 365 -13.32 -21.71 8.56
C ALA A 365 -12.63 -20.78 7.54
N ARG A 366 -12.30 -21.33 6.37
CA ARG A 366 -11.84 -20.55 5.21
C ARG A 366 -13.01 -19.90 4.49
N LEU A 367 -12.76 -18.76 3.86
CA LEU A 367 -13.75 -18.05 3.05
C LEU A 367 -14.22 -18.89 1.85
N ASP A 368 -13.30 -19.63 1.23
CA ASP A 368 -13.58 -20.52 0.08
C ASP A 368 -14.27 -21.84 0.46
N ARG A 369 -14.56 -22.05 1.75
CA ARG A 369 -15.21 -23.25 2.32
C ARG A 369 -14.53 -24.57 1.95
N LYS A 370 -13.25 -24.55 1.54
CA LYS A 370 -12.47 -25.78 1.36
C LYS A 370 -12.33 -26.53 2.68
N LYS A 371 -12.06 -27.83 2.58
CA LYS A 371 -11.89 -28.71 3.73
C LYS A 371 -10.73 -28.21 4.60
N SER A 372 -10.94 -28.17 5.92
CA SER A 372 -9.91 -27.79 6.88
C SER A 372 -8.70 -28.74 6.81
N PRO A 373 -7.46 -28.21 6.94
CA PRO A 373 -6.27 -29.04 7.00
C PRO A 373 -6.30 -29.94 8.23
N SER A 374 -5.70 -31.11 8.09
CA SER A 374 -5.66 -32.13 9.13
C SER A 374 -4.26 -32.44 9.65
N THR A 375 -3.23 -31.87 9.01
CA THR A 375 -1.83 -31.90 9.46
C THR A 375 -1.19 -30.51 9.32
N ALA A 376 -0.02 -30.33 9.94
CA ALA A 376 0.77 -29.11 9.84
C ALA A 376 1.21 -28.83 8.39
N GLU A 377 1.58 -29.88 7.64
CA GLU A 377 2.02 -29.81 6.25
C GLU A 377 0.88 -29.42 5.31
N GLU A 378 -0.31 -30.00 5.53
CA GLU A 378 -1.52 -29.60 4.80
C GLU A 378 -1.85 -28.14 5.05
N LEU A 379 -1.75 -27.67 6.31
CA LEU A 379 -1.97 -26.26 6.65
C LEU A 379 -0.93 -25.36 5.97
N GLN A 380 0.36 -25.73 6.00
CA GLN A 380 1.42 -24.95 5.35
C GLN A 380 1.15 -24.81 3.84
N THR A 381 0.82 -25.91 3.18
CA THR A 381 0.50 -25.93 1.74
C THR A 381 -0.68 -25.02 1.41
N MET A 382 -1.72 -25.10 2.25
CA MET A 382 -2.93 -24.31 2.08
C MET A 382 -2.71 -22.81 2.29
N LEU A 383 -1.86 -22.44 3.26
CA LEU A 383 -1.52 -21.04 3.51
C LEU A 383 -0.63 -20.46 2.39
N VAL A 384 0.33 -21.23 1.88
CA VAL A 384 1.16 -20.82 0.74
C VAL A 384 0.28 -20.59 -0.50
N ALA A 385 -0.68 -21.48 -0.76
CA ALA A 385 -1.59 -21.36 -1.91
C ALA A 385 -2.57 -20.17 -1.81
N ASP A 386 -2.76 -19.61 -0.61
CA ASP A 386 -3.62 -18.45 -0.39
C ASP A 386 -2.83 -17.12 -0.46
N LEU A 387 -1.50 -17.17 -0.59
CA LEU A 387 -0.71 -15.96 -0.79
C LEU A 387 -1.02 -15.35 -2.17
N PRO A 388 -1.12 -14.02 -2.26
CA PRO A 388 -1.32 -13.37 -3.54
C PRO A 388 -0.02 -13.43 -4.37
N PRO A 389 -0.09 -13.40 -5.71
CA PRO A 389 1.07 -13.56 -6.59
C PRO A 389 2.22 -12.58 -6.30
N GLU A 390 1.90 -11.35 -5.91
CA GLU A 390 2.88 -10.31 -5.55
C GLU A 390 3.70 -10.63 -4.30
N SER A 391 3.23 -11.54 -3.45
CA SER A 391 3.91 -12.00 -2.24
C SER A 391 4.75 -13.26 -2.48
N GLU A 392 4.68 -13.86 -3.67
CA GLU A 392 5.43 -15.06 -4.01
C GLU A 392 6.94 -14.81 -3.93
N GLY A 393 7.67 -15.70 -3.24
CA GLY A 393 9.11 -15.55 -3.01
C GLY A 393 9.51 -14.45 -2.03
N LYS A 394 8.56 -13.69 -1.48
CA LYS A 394 8.78 -12.60 -0.52
C LYS A 394 8.24 -12.95 0.86
N ILE A 395 7.00 -13.42 0.93
CA ILE A 395 6.41 -13.94 2.15
C ILE A 395 6.63 -15.46 2.19
N SER A 396 7.32 -15.92 3.23
CA SER A 396 7.53 -17.34 3.47
C SER A 396 6.61 -17.85 4.57
N VAL A 397 5.99 -19.01 4.38
CA VAL A 397 5.10 -19.62 5.37
C VAL A 397 5.75 -20.87 5.97
N ILE A 398 5.77 -20.94 7.29
CA ILE A 398 6.28 -22.11 8.01
C ILE A 398 5.33 -22.53 9.12
N VAL A 399 5.01 -23.82 9.19
CA VAL A 399 4.18 -24.39 10.25
C VAL A 399 5.05 -25.28 11.15
N LEU A 400 5.16 -24.91 12.42
CA LEU A 400 5.83 -25.71 13.44
C LEU A 400 4.84 -26.69 14.06
N ASP A 401 5.00 -27.98 13.78
CA ASP A 401 4.26 -29.02 14.48
C ASP A 401 4.75 -29.13 15.92
N VAL A 402 3.96 -28.60 16.85
CA VAL A 402 4.15 -28.64 18.31
C VAL A 402 3.09 -29.51 19.00
N ALA A 403 2.33 -30.30 18.23
CA ALA A 403 1.33 -31.22 18.76
C ALA A 403 1.94 -32.32 19.64
N ARG A 404 1.15 -32.92 20.53
CA ARG A 404 1.62 -34.07 21.33
C ARG A 404 1.84 -35.31 20.43
N PRO A 405 2.95 -36.06 20.62
CA PRO A 405 3.13 -37.37 20.02
C PRO A 405 2.09 -38.31 20.62
N ASN A 406 0.96 -38.49 19.93
CA ASN A 406 -0.12 -39.47 20.12
C ASN A 406 -1.40 -39.10 19.34
N ALA A 407 -1.50 -37.87 18.80
CA ALA A 407 -2.64 -37.44 17.99
C ALA A 407 -2.70 -38.19 16.63
N GLY A 408 -1.55 -38.49 16.01
CA GLY A 408 -1.48 -39.21 14.73
C GLY A 408 -1.65 -40.74 14.84
N GLU A 409 -1.13 -41.36 15.90
CA GLU A 409 -1.18 -42.82 16.08
C GLU A 409 -2.56 -43.35 16.47
N LYS A 410 -3.30 -42.60 17.30
CA LYS A 410 -4.69 -42.95 17.66
C LYS A 410 -5.59 -42.98 16.42
N ARG A 411 -5.36 -42.09 15.45
CA ARG A 411 -6.14 -42.01 14.20
C ARG A 411 -5.80 -43.14 13.22
N LYS A 412 -4.51 -43.51 13.08
CA LYS A 412 -4.11 -44.71 12.31
C LYS A 412 -4.77 -45.97 12.90
N LYS A 413 -4.72 -46.16 14.22
CA LYS A 413 -5.39 -47.29 14.89
C LYS A 413 -6.91 -47.28 14.72
N ALA A 414 -7.56 -46.12 14.74
CA ALA A 414 -9.01 -45.99 14.52
C ALA A 414 -9.44 -46.30 13.06
N LEU A 415 -8.67 -45.84 12.06
CA LEU A 415 -8.90 -46.14 10.64
C LEU A 415 -8.71 -47.62 10.33
N THR A 416 -7.71 -48.26 10.94
CA THR A 416 -7.48 -49.71 10.80
C THR A 416 -8.62 -50.50 11.45
N ARG A 417 -9.07 -50.12 12.66
CA ARG A 417 -10.23 -50.73 13.33
C ARG A 417 -11.51 -50.62 12.51
N LYS A 418 -11.76 -49.46 11.88
CA LYS A 418 -12.94 -49.23 11.04
C LYS A 418 -12.89 -50.06 9.75
N LYS A 419 -11.73 -50.21 9.12
CA LYS A 419 -11.54 -51.11 7.95
C LYS A 419 -11.73 -52.59 8.31
N THR A 420 -11.27 -53.03 9.48
CA THR A 420 -11.46 -54.41 9.95
C THR A 420 -12.92 -54.70 10.28
N SER A 421 -13.62 -53.75 10.94
CA SER A 421 -15.05 -53.85 11.22
C SER A 421 -15.90 -53.91 9.95
N TYR A 422 -15.61 -53.09 8.93
CA TYR A 422 -16.28 -53.15 7.63
C TYR A 422 -16.04 -54.47 6.88
N LYS A 423 -14.83 -55.05 6.97
CA LYS A 423 -14.54 -56.36 6.36
C LYS A 423 -15.28 -57.50 7.06
N ASN A 424 -15.38 -57.47 8.39
CA ASN A 424 -16.08 -58.50 9.15
C ASN A 424 -17.60 -58.43 8.95
N ALA A 425 -18.18 -57.23 8.89
CA ALA A 425 -19.61 -57.04 8.59
C ALA A 425 -19.98 -57.51 7.18
N ARG A 426 -19.10 -57.34 6.18
CA ARG A 426 -19.31 -57.84 4.82
C ARG A 426 -19.20 -59.36 4.69
N LYS A 427 -18.51 -60.01 5.64
CA LYS A 427 -18.33 -61.47 5.67
C LYS A 427 -19.54 -62.16 6.32
N SER A 428 -20.17 -61.53 7.32
CA SER A 428 -21.37 -62.07 7.98
C SER A 428 -22.69 -61.84 7.22
N THR A 429 -22.68 -61.07 6.13
CA THR A 429 -23.84 -60.89 5.23
C THR A 429 -23.77 -61.77 3.97
N LYS A 430 -22.82 -62.72 3.93
CA LYS A 430 -22.58 -63.64 2.80
C LYS A 430 -22.68 -65.12 3.19
N GLU A 431 -23.06 -65.40 4.43
CA GLU A 431 -23.56 -66.69 4.92
C GLU A 431 -25.04 -66.50 5.26
#